data_AF-I4HS20-F1
#
_entry.id   AF-I4HS20-F1
#
_cell.length_a   1.000
_cell.length_b   1.000
_cell.length_c   1.000
_cell.angle_alpha   90.00
_cell.angle_beta   90.00
_cell.angle_gamma   90.00
#
_symmetry.space_group_name_H-M   'P 1'
#
loop_
_entity.id
_entity.type
_entity.pdbx_description
1 polymer ?
#
loop_
_entity_poly.entity_id
_entity_poly.type
_entity_poly.pdbx_seq_one_letter_code
_entity_poly.pdbx_strand_id
1 'polypeptide(L)'
;MRCSLSSLCVIEHIGLGRYGDPLDPWGSEKAVKELKRVVKLGGIILFSVPVDEKNKIYFNGCRAFTRDYVLQLFDGFELVEEKYQYGRQLYDSYDPSKKFGTGLYMFKKF
;
A
#
# COMPACT_ATOMS: atom_id res chain seq x y z
N MET A 1 12.09 18.53 -13.67
CA MET A 1 12.03 18.32 -12.20
C MET A 1 11.34 16.97 -11.95
N ARG A 2 11.97 15.97 -11.32
CA ARG A 2 11.29 14.71 -10.93
C ARG A 2 10.65 14.91 -9.54
N CYS A 3 9.45 14.39 -9.29
CA CYS A 3 8.78 14.49 -7.99
C CYS A 3 8.57 13.09 -7.45
N SER A 4 8.91 12.89 -6.19
CA SER A 4 8.64 11.68 -5.45
C SER A 4 7.68 11.98 -4.29
N LEU A 5 6.79 11.04 -4.02
CA LEU A 5 5.87 11.03 -2.88
C LEU A 5 6.06 9.72 -2.14
N SER A 6 6.04 9.73 -0.82
CA SER A 6 6.10 8.52 0.00
C SER A 6 4.92 8.44 0.96
N SER A 7 4.43 7.22 1.15
CA SER A 7 3.45 6.88 2.17
C SER A 7 3.79 5.48 2.70
N LEU A 8 4.37 5.43 3.89
CA LEU A 8 4.96 4.21 4.44
C LEU A 8 4.23 3.81 5.71
N CYS A 9 3.47 2.72 5.65
CA CYS A 9 2.67 2.17 6.76
C CYS A 9 1.69 3.19 7.36
N VAL A 10 0.87 3.79 6.48
CA VAL A 10 -0.13 4.81 6.84
C VAL A 10 -1.51 4.45 6.29
N ILE A 11 -1.58 4.10 5.01
CA ILE A 11 -2.82 3.97 4.23
C ILE A 11 -3.72 2.85 4.75
N GLU A 12 -3.11 1.82 5.34
CA GLU A 12 -3.81 0.70 5.98
C GLU A 12 -4.64 1.10 7.20
N HIS A 13 -4.38 2.27 7.80
CA HIS A 13 -5.07 2.73 9.00
C HIS A 13 -6.25 3.66 8.73
N ILE A 14 -6.34 4.25 7.53
CA ILE A 14 -7.30 5.31 7.23
C ILE A 14 -8.72 4.75 7.20
N GLY A 15 -9.64 5.36 7.96
CA GLY A 15 -11.04 4.93 8.02
C GLY A 15 -11.29 3.75 8.96
N LEU A 16 -10.34 3.41 9.82
CA LEU A 16 -10.51 2.40 10.87
C LEU A 16 -10.90 3.01 12.23
N GLY A 17 -10.96 4.34 12.35
CA GLY A 17 -11.25 5.00 13.62
C GLY A 17 -10.18 4.81 14.68
N ARG A 18 -8.99 4.35 14.29
CA ARG A 18 -7.84 4.12 15.16
C ARG A 18 -7.41 5.41 15.86
N TYR A 19 -7.55 6.54 15.17
CA TYR A 19 -7.09 7.84 15.64
C TYR A 19 -8.24 8.80 15.96
N GLY A 20 -9.44 8.25 16.19
CA GLY A 20 -10.67 9.05 16.37
C GLY A 20 -11.27 9.57 15.06
N ASP A 21 -10.73 9.15 13.91
CA ASP A 21 -11.30 9.40 12.59
C ASP A 21 -12.66 8.68 12.42
N PRO A 22 -13.58 9.20 11.58
CA PRO A 22 -14.78 8.47 11.22
C PRO A 22 -14.45 7.13 10.56
N LEU A 23 -15.26 6.11 10.85
CA LEU A 23 -15.15 4.83 10.14
C LEU A 23 -15.49 5.04 8.65
N ASP A 24 -14.58 4.58 7.80
CA ASP A 24 -14.74 4.59 6.36
C ASP A 24 -14.18 3.29 5.78
N PRO A 25 -15.05 2.35 5.34
CA PRO A 25 -14.62 1.10 4.73
C PRO A 25 -13.69 1.29 3.53
N TRP A 26 -13.82 2.43 2.83
CA TRP A 26 -13.10 2.78 1.61
C TRP A 26 -11.93 3.75 1.86
N GLY A 27 -11.51 3.93 3.12
CA GLY A 27 -10.50 4.91 3.50
C GLY A 27 -9.15 4.69 2.79
N SER A 28 -8.72 3.44 2.65
CA SER A 28 -7.46 3.10 1.98
C SER A 28 -7.51 3.44 0.49
N GLU A 29 -8.60 3.12 -0.20
CA GLU A 29 -8.82 3.38 -1.63
C GLU A 29 -8.88 4.88 -1.91
N LYS A 30 -9.62 5.64 -1.08
CA LYS A 30 -9.70 7.10 -1.18
C LYS A 30 -8.33 7.75 -0.97
N ALA A 31 -7.56 7.27 -0.01
CA ALA A 31 -6.23 7.80 0.25
C ALA A 31 -5.25 7.47 -0.89
N VAL A 32 -5.28 6.26 -1.46
CA VAL A 32 -4.50 5.94 -2.67
C VAL A 32 -4.91 6.85 -3.84
N LYS A 33 -6.21 7.11 -4.03
CA LYS A 33 -6.70 8.04 -5.06
C LYS A 33 -6.09 9.44 -4.90
N GLU A 34 -5.93 9.93 -3.68
CA GLU A 34 -5.27 11.20 -3.41
C GLU A 34 -3.77 11.16 -3.72
N LEU A 35 -3.05 10.08 -3.38
CA LEU A 35 -1.65 9.91 -3.80
C LEU A 35 -1.51 9.97 -5.33
N LYS A 36 -2.41 9.28 -6.05
CA LYS A 36 -2.44 9.27 -7.52
C LYS A 36 -2.76 10.65 -8.09
N ARG A 37 -3.62 11.44 -7.43
CA ARG A 37 -4.01 12.79 -7.85
C ARG A 37 -2.84 13.78 -7.74
N VAL A 38 -2.11 13.76 -6.62
CA VAL A 38 -1.09 14.78 -6.33
C VAL A 38 0.25 14.50 -7.02
N VAL A 39 0.57 13.23 -7.30
CA VAL A 39 1.78 12.91 -8.05
C VAL A 39 1.64 13.31 -9.52
N LYS A 40 2.64 13.99 -10.05
CA LYS A 40 2.69 14.40 -11.46
C LYS A 40 3.06 13.23 -12.38
N LEU A 41 2.78 13.38 -13.68
CA LEU A 41 3.24 12.46 -14.72
C LEU A 41 4.78 12.30 -14.66
N GLY A 42 5.26 11.07 -14.79
CA GLY A 42 6.67 10.70 -14.61
C GLY A 42 7.17 10.74 -13.16
N GLY A 43 6.29 11.00 -12.18
CA GLY A 43 6.61 10.99 -10.75
C GLY A 43 6.58 9.59 -10.14
N ILE A 44 7.21 9.45 -8.97
CA ILE A 44 7.36 8.19 -8.23
C ILE A 44 6.52 8.21 -6.96
N ILE A 45 5.83 7.11 -6.66
CA ILE A 45 5.21 6.84 -5.36
C ILE A 45 5.99 5.70 -4.70
N LEU A 46 6.53 5.95 -3.51
CA LEU A 46 7.03 4.92 -2.58
C LEU A 46 5.90 4.57 -1.61
N PHE A 47 5.47 3.33 -1.62
CA PHE A 47 4.27 2.89 -0.91
C PHE A 47 4.57 1.65 -0.08
N SER A 48 4.14 1.62 1.18
CA SER A 48 4.13 0.39 1.97
C SER A 48 2.84 0.20 2.74
N VAL A 49 2.41 -1.05 2.79
CA VAL A 49 1.24 -1.53 3.54
C VAL A 49 1.46 -2.97 3.99
N PRO A 50 0.74 -3.44 5.02
CA PRO A 50 0.74 -4.84 5.38
C PRO A 50 0.22 -5.69 4.22
N VAL A 51 0.84 -6.85 4.01
CA VAL A 51 0.39 -7.86 3.06
C VAL A 51 0.02 -9.14 3.80
N ASP A 52 -0.93 -9.89 3.25
CA ASP A 52 -1.31 -11.22 3.75
C ASP A 52 -1.91 -12.04 2.60
N GLU A 53 -2.12 -13.34 2.82
CA GLU A 53 -2.70 -14.33 1.89
C GLU A 53 -4.11 -13.95 1.39
N LYS A 54 -4.81 -13.06 2.11
CA LYS A 54 -6.13 -12.50 1.79
C LYS A 54 -6.19 -11.04 2.23
N ASN A 55 -7.07 -10.26 1.60
CA ASN A 55 -7.45 -8.95 2.13
C ASN A 55 -8.13 -9.14 3.50
N LYS A 56 -7.56 -8.56 4.55
CA LYS A 56 -8.00 -8.73 5.94
C LYS A 56 -8.06 -7.38 6.66
N ILE A 57 -8.93 -7.31 7.66
CA ILE A 57 -9.02 -6.17 8.58
C ILE A 57 -8.71 -6.69 9.99
N TYR A 58 -7.67 -6.14 10.61
CA TYR A 58 -7.26 -6.46 11.98
C TYR A 58 -7.91 -5.48 12.95
N PHE A 59 -9.24 -5.58 13.10
CA PHE A 59 -10.06 -4.64 13.87
C PHE A 59 -9.73 -3.18 13.47
N ASN A 60 -9.47 -2.29 14.42
CA ASN A 60 -9.01 -0.92 14.16
C ASN A 60 -7.48 -0.80 14.07
N GLY A 61 -6.76 -1.92 14.07
CA GLY A 61 -5.30 -1.97 14.00
C GLY A 61 -4.81 -1.57 12.61
N CYS A 62 -5.12 -2.36 11.58
CA CYS A 62 -4.74 -2.10 10.20
C CYS A 62 -5.55 -2.97 9.22
N ARG A 63 -5.52 -2.60 7.94
CA ARG A 63 -5.84 -3.51 6.82
C ARG A 63 -4.56 -4.19 6.33
N ALA A 64 -4.68 -5.45 5.92
CA ALA A 64 -3.66 -6.13 5.13
C ALA A 64 -4.22 -6.51 3.77
N PHE A 65 -3.37 -6.46 2.75
CA PHE A 65 -3.79 -6.60 1.35
C PHE A 65 -3.08 -7.77 0.67
N THR A 66 -3.72 -8.35 -0.34
CA THR A 66 -2.99 -9.19 -1.29
C THR A 66 -2.17 -8.32 -2.22
N ARG A 67 -1.06 -8.85 -2.74
CA ARG A 67 -0.25 -8.17 -3.77
C ARG A 67 -1.12 -7.69 -4.93
N ASP A 68 -1.97 -8.56 -5.47
CA ASP A 68 -2.79 -8.24 -6.64
C ASP A 68 -3.76 -7.08 -6.37
N TYR A 69 -4.31 -6.99 -5.15
CA TYR A 69 -5.16 -5.86 -4.77
C TYR A 69 -4.36 -4.56 -4.73
N VAL A 70 -3.15 -4.56 -4.18
CA VAL A 70 -2.28 -3.38 -4.21
C VAL A 70 -1.99 -2.94 -5.64
N LEU A 71 -1.68 -3.87 -6.55
CA LEU A 71 -1.46 -3.55 -7.96
C LEU A 71 -2.71 -2.95 -8.62
N GLN A 72 -3.90 -3.48 -8.30
CA GLN A 72 -5.17 -2.92 -8.78
C GLN A 72 -5.41 -1.48 -8.28
N LEU A 73 -5.09 -1.16 -7.02
CA LEU A 73 -5.21 0.21 -6.49
C LEU A 73 -4.37 1.21 -7.30
N PHE A 74 -3.21 0.76 -7.79
CA PHE A 74 -2.29 1.54 -8.62
C PHE A 74 -2.45 1.32 -10.12
N ASP A 75 -3.63 0.87 -10.59
CA ASP A 75 -3.91 0.83 -12.03
C ASP A 75 -3.67 2.20 -12.69
N GLY A 76 -3.07 2.19 -13.89
CA GLY A 76 -2.53 3.40 -14.54
C GLY A 76 -1.15 3.84 -14.03
N PHE A 77 -0.42 2.98 -13.31
CA PHE A 77 0.97 3.18 -12.93
C PHE A 77 1.82 1.97 -13.33
N GLU A 78 3.10 2.21 -13.55
CA GLU A 78 4.12 1.17 -13.75
C GLU A 78 4.66 0.73 -12.38
N LEU A 79 4.63 -0.56 -12.08
CA LEU A 79 5.36 -1.13 -10.94
C LEU A 79 6.84 -1.21 -11.32
N VAL A 80 7.67 -0.38 -10.70
CA VAL A 80 9.12 -0.31 -10.95
C VAL A 80 9.86 -1.36 -10.10
N GLU A 81 9.47 -1.48 -8.83
CA GLU A 81 10.10 -2.41 -7.89
C GLU A 81 9.10 -2.81 -6.81
N GLU A 82 9.21 -4.04 -6.33
CA GLU A 82 8.56 -4.52 -5.13
C GLU A 82 9.52 -5.34 -4.26
N LYS A 83 9.34 -5.25 -2.94
CA LYS A 83 10.02 -6.08 -1.93
C LYS A 83 9.05 -6.43 -0.83
N TYR A 84 9.37 -7.47 -0.08
CA TYR A 84 8.51 -8.00 0.96
C TYR A 84 9.30 -8.27 2.24
N GLN A 85 8.89 -7.66 3.34
CA GLN A 85 9.47 -7.94 4.66
C GLN A 85 8.62 -8.98 5.39
N TYR A 86 9.22 -10.12 5.73
CA TYR A 86 8.64 -11.09 6.66
C TYR A 86 9.59 -11.29 7.84
N GLY A 87 9.13 -10.94 9.04
CA GLY A 87 9.98 -10.88 10.23
C GLY A 87 11.14 -9.90 10.03
N ARG A 88 12.37 -10.41 10.08
CA ARG A 88 13.61 -9.61 9.92
C ARG A 88 14.26 -9.75 8.54
N GLN A 89 13.63 -10.47 7.62
CA GLN A 89 14.19 -10.75 6.30
C GLN A 89 13.40 -10.01 5.23
N LEU A 90 14.13 -9.54 4.22
CA LEU A 90 13.58 -8.94 3.01
C LEU A 90 13.65 -9.95 1.87
N TYR A 91 12.59 -10.00 1.07
CA TYR A 91 12.43 -10.92 -0.05
C TYR A 91 12.06 -10.14 -1.32
N ASP A 92 12.46 -10.68 -2.46
CA ASP A 92 12.20 -10.10 -3.78
C ASP A 92 10.84 -10.50 -4.36
N SER A 93 10.14 -11.44 -3.71
CA SER A 93 8.86 -11.95 -4.16
C SER A 93 7.85 -12.07 -3.03
N TYR A 94 6.58 -11.89 -3.40
CA TYR A 94 5.45 -12.13 -2.51
C TYR A 94 5.27 -13.63 -2.29
N ASP A 95 5.13 -14.04 -1.03
CA ASP A 95 4.91 -15.43 -0.65
C ASP A 95 3.68 -15.50 0.27
N PRO A 96 2.49 -15.86 -0.26
CA PRO A 96 1.27 -15.91 0.52
C PRO A 96 1.35 -16.94 1.67
N SER A 97 2.24 -17.95 1.59
CA SER A 97 2.40 -18.93 2.66
C SER A 97 3.02 -18.33 3.93
N LYS A 98 3.74 -17.20 3.81
CA LYS A 98 4.32 -16.46 4.93
C LYS A 98 3.30 -15.60 5.69
N LYS A 99 2.07 -15.47 5.17
CA LYS A 99 0.97 -14.71 5.78
C LYS A 99 1.33 -13.24 5.96
N PHE A 100 1.19 -12.72 7.18
CA PHE A 100 1.37 -11.31 7.48
C PHE A 100 2.81 -10.85 7.31
N GLY A 101 3.00 -9.82 6.49
CA GLY A 101 4.27 -9.12 6.29
C GLY A 101 4.03 -7.68 5.86
N THR A 102 5.07 -7.03 5.36
CA THR A 102 4.98 -5.67 4.80
C THR A 102 5.39 -5.71 3.34
N GLY A 103 4.50 -5.26 2.45
CA GLY A 103 4.82 -5.01 1.05
C GLY A 103 5.42 -3.62 0.89
N LEU A 104 6.50 -3.52 0.13
CA LEU A 104 7.20 -2.30 -0.22
C LEU A 104 7.14 -2.15 -1.74
N TYR A 105 6.64 -1.04 -2.24
CA TYR A 105 6.38 -0.84 -3.66
C TYR A 105 6.91 0.50 -4.14
N MET A 106 7.47 0.51 -5.35
CA MET A 106 7.80 1.71 -6.10
C MET A 106 6.93 1.75 -7.36
N PHE A 107 6.03 2.72 -7.43
CA PHE A 107 5.18 2.95 -8.61
C PHE A 107 5.61 4.22 -9.34
N LYS A 108 5.51 4.22 -10.67
CA LYS A 108 5.76 5.38 -11.52
C LYS A 108 4.51 5.73 -12.32
N LYS A 109 4.12 6.99 -12.29
CA LYS A 109 2.99 7.49 -13.09
C LYS A 109 3.44 7.70 -14.54
N PHE A 110 2.72 7.13 -15.49
CA PHE A 110 2.93 7.39 -16.92
C PHE A 110 1.95 8.45 -17.44
#